data_AF-A0A1E7DRZ6-F1
#
_entry.id   AF-A0A1E7DRZ6-F1
#
_cell.length_a   1.000
_cell.length_b   1.000
_cell.length_c   1.000
_cell.angle_alpha   90.00
_cell.angle_beta   90.00
_cell.angle_gamma   90.00
#
_symmetry.space_group_name_H-M   'P 1'
#
loop_
_entity.id
_entity.type
_entity.pdbx_description
1 polymer ?
#
loop_
_entity_poly.entity_id
_entity_poly.type
_entity_poly.pdbx_seq_one_letter_code
_entity_poly.pdbx_strand_id
1 'polypeptide(L)'
;MPEPVKPTGQNLASELYKHLKKRAEDFDNKLDGSQGVGVRLIPSGQSVTFQVTALGYCDPSLIIFAGVTESGLEVQLMQHVSQLNFLLMAMPRPNPEEPKIPFGFIQ
;
A
#
# COMPACT_ATOMS: atom_id res chain seq x y z
N MET A 1 34.12 -11.75 -0.98
CA MET A 1 33.54 -10.68 -0.14
C MET A 1 32.31 -11.28 0.51
N PRO A 2 32.19 -11.32 1.85
CA PRO A 2 30.94 -11.76 2.45
C PRO A 2 29.86 -10.71 2.17
N GLU A 3 28.72 -11.15 1.66
CA GLU A 3 27.54 -10.31 1.48
C GLU A 3 27.10 -9.75 2.85
N PRO A 4 26.61 -8.49 2.93
CA PRO A 4 26.16 -7.94 4.20
C PRO A 4 25.00 -8.80 4.72
N VAL A 5 25.25 -9.48 5.84
CA VAL A 5 24.29 -10.34 6.52
C VAL A 5 23.14 -9.45 6.99
N LYS A 6 22.01 -9.51 6.28
CA LYS A 6 20.77 -8.87 6.72
C LYS A 6 20.41 -9.46 8.08
N PRO A 7 20.26 -8.66 9.15
CA PRO A 7 20.01 -9.18 10.49
C PRO A 7 18.67 -9.90 10.53
N THR A 8 18.72 -11.23 10.51
CA THR A 8 17.58 -12.15 10.59
C THR A 8 16.98 -12.04 11.99
N GLY A 9 15.93 -11.23 12.16
CA GLY A 9 15.22 -11.12 13.44
C GLY A 9 14.61 -9.76 13.76
N GLN A 10 14.88 -8.71 12.99
CA GLN A 10 14.16 -7.44 13.15
C GLN A 10 12.95 -7.41 12.21
N ASN A 11 11.86 -6.80 12.68
CA ASN A 11 10.59 -6.64 11.98
C ASN A 11 10.78 -5.64 10.82
N LEU A 12 11.58 -6.02 9.83
CA LEU A 12 12.03 -5.16 8.75
C LEU A 12 10.84 -4.74 7.91
N ALA A 13 10.85 -3.48 7.50
CA ALA A 13 9.88 -2.93 6.58
C ALA A 13 9.80 -3.78 5.29
N SER A 14 10.92 -4.32 4.81
CA SER A 14 10.95 -5.22 3.66
C SER A 14 10.08 -6.48 3.82
N GLU A 15 10.07 -7.08 5.00
CA GLU A 15 9.29 -8.30 5.26
C GLU A 15 7.80 -7.97 5.37
N LEU A 16 7.47 -6.92 6.13
CA LEU A 16 6.08 -6.45 6.23
C LEU A 16 5.55 -6.04 4.85
N TYR A 17 6.35 -5.34 4.05
CA TYR A 17 6.04 -4.95 2.68
C TYR A 17 5.67 -6.15 1.80
N LYS A 18 6.44 -7.25 1.84
CA LYS A 18 6.11 -8.47 1.07
C LYS A 18 4.74 -9.03 1.46
N HIS A 19 4.43 -9.04 2.76
CA HIS A 19 3.12 -9.47 3.24
C HIS A 19 2.00 -8.52 2.79
N LEU A 20 2.22 -7.21 2.89
CA LEU A 20 1.26 -6.18 2.45
C LEU A 20 0.99 -6.27 0.96
N LYS A 21 2.04 -6.36 0.14
CA LYS A 21 1.98 -6.54 -1.30
C LYS A 21 1.11 -7.74 -1.65
N LYS A 22 1.43 -8.91 -1.09
CA LYS A 22 0.67 -10.14 -1.37
C LYS A 22 -0.81 -10.00 -1.02
N ARG A 23 -1.14 -9.39 0.13
CA ARG A 23 -2.54 -9.20 0.53
C ARG A 23 -3.25 -8.14 -0.31
N ALA A 24 -2.56 -7.10 -0.76
CA ALA A 24 -3.10 -6.13 -1.69
C ALA A 24 -3.38 -6.78 -3.06
N GLU A 25 -2.47 -7.61 -3.59
CA GLU A 25 -2.66 -8.37 -4.83
C GLU A 25 -3.80 -9.39 -4.71
N ASP A 26 -3.84 -10.17 -3.62
CA ASP A 26 -4.92 -11.14 -3.36
C ASP A 26 -6.29 -10.47 -3.21
N PHE A 27 -6.33 -9.26 -2.62
CA PHE A 27 -7.55 -8.48 -2.50
C PHE A 27 -7.94 -7.87 -3.84
N ASP A 28 -6.99 -7.30 -4.58
CA ASP A 28 -7.18 -6.77 -5.93
C ASP A 28 -7.79 -7.83 -6.86
N ASN A 29 -7.24 -9.04 -6.88
CA ASN A 29 -7.72 -10.15 -7.70
C ASN A 29 -9.16 -10.59 -7.38
N LYS A 30 -9.68 -10.27 -6.19
CA LYS A 30 -11.08 -10.54 -5.80
C LYS A 30 -12.05 -9.44 -6.22
N LEU A 31 -11.55 -8.28 -6.61
CA LEU A 31 -12.38 -7.15 -7.03
C LEU A 31 -12.73 -7.27 -8.50
N ASP A 32 -14.01 -7.12 -8.81
CA ASP A 32 -14.52 -7.04 -10.18
C ASP A 32 -13.83 -5.94 -11.00
N GLY A 33 -13.87 -6.08 -12.33
CA GLY A 33 -13.25 -5.18 -13.30
C GLY A 33 -13.61 -3.70 -13.16
N SER A 34 -14.66 -3.34 -12.40
CA SER A 34 -15.09 -1.96 -12.15
C SER A 34 -14.60 -1.37 -10.81
N GLN A 35 -13.91 -2.16 -9.98
CA GLN A 35 -13.48 -1.77 -8.63
C GLN A 35 -11.95 -1.79 -8.51
N GLY A 36 -11.37 -0.83 -7.79
CA GLY A 36 -9.94 -0.75 -7.46
C GLY A 36 -9.69 -0.97 -5.98
N VAL A 37 -8.42 -1.23 -5.61
CA VAL A 37 -8.02 -1.29 -4.20
C VAL A 37 -7.89 0.13 -3.65
N GLY A 38 -8.80 0.47 -2.75
CA GLY A 38 -8.62 1.60 -1.83
C GLY A 38 -7.91 1.14 -0.57
N VAL A 39 -7.06 2.00 0.00
CA VAL A 39 -6.59 1.83 1.37
C VAL A 39 -7.18 2.96 2.19
N ARG A 40 -7.92 2.59 3.24
CA ARG A 40 -8.33 3.51 4.29
C ARG A 40 -7.43 3.31 5.48
N LEU A 41 -6.71 4.35 5.86
CA LEU A 41 -5.96 4.32 7.10
C LEU A 41 -6.82 4.92 8.20
N ILE A 42 -6.75 4.31 9.38
CA ILE A 42 -7.45 4.77 10.57
C ILE A 42 -6.39 5.22 11.60
N PRO A 43 -5.78 6.41 11.44
CA PRO A 43 -5.14 7.07 12.55
C PRO A 43 -6.18 7.38 13.65
N SER A 44 -5.73 7.34 14.90
CA SER A 44 -6.49 7.65 16.11
C SER A 44 -6.94 9.12 16.19
N GLY A 45 -7.68 9.64 15.19
CA GLY A 45 -8.25 10.99 15.19
C GLY A 45 -8.56 11.62 13.81
N GLN A 46 -7.89 11.22 12.73
CA GLN A 46 -8.15 11.71 11.36
C GLN A 46 -7.96 10.58 10.34
N SER A 47 -9.02 10.13 9.68
CA SER A 47 -8.93 9.10 8.63
C SER A 47 -8.60 9.72 7.28
N VAL A 48 -7.47 9.33 6.69
CA VAL A 48 -7.15 9.67 5.29
C VAL A 48 -7.52 8.47 4.43
N THR A 49 -8.39 8.70 3.44
CA THR A 49 -8.80 7.69 2.46
C THR A 49 -8.34 8.15 1.09
N PHE A 50 -7.61 7.30 0.38
CA PHE A 50 -7.18 7.57 -0.99
C PHE A 50 -7.01 6.24 -1.74
N GLN A 51 -7.07 6.31 -3.06
CA GLN A 51 -6.84 5.15 -3.91
C GLN A 51 -5.34 4.91 -3.97
N VAL A 52 -4.89 3.74 -3.55
CA VAL A 52 -3.46 3.43 -3.54
C VAL A 52 -3.06 2.93 -4.91
N THR A 53 -2.07 3.59 -5.48
CA THR A 53 -1.50 3.27 -6.78
C THR A 53 -0.15 2.59 -6.64
N ALA A 54 0.59 2.83 -5.55
CA ALA A 54 1.82 2.11 -5.26
C ALA A 54 2.14 1.93 -3.78
N LEU A 55 2.86 0.84 -3.46
CA LEU A 55 3.47 0.60 -2.15
C LEU A 55 4.99 0.68 -2.25
N GLY A 56 5.62 1.22 -1.22
CA GLY A 56 7.06 1.20 -1.00
C GLY A 56 7.46 0.91 0.44
N TYR A 57 8.76 0.72 0.66
CA TYR A 57 9.32 0.52 2.00
C TYR A 57 10.72 1.10 2.10
N CYS A 58 11.15 1.41 3.32
CA CYS A 58 12.53 1.74 3.64
C CYS A 58 12.92 1.03 4.93
N ASP A 59 13.92 0.16 4.85
CA ASP A 59 14.41 -0.57 6.01
C ASP A 59 15.09 0.39 7.01
N PRO A 60 14.94 0.16 8.33
CA PRO A 60 14.32 -1.03 8.93
C PRO A 60 12.82 -0.93 9.19
N SER A 61 12.17 0.23 9.05
CA SER A 61 10.85 0.41 9.71
C SER A 61 9.84 1.34 9.04
N LEU A 62 10.05 1.75 7.79
CA LEU A 62 9.14 2.66 7.09
C LEU A 62 8.37 1.96 5.96
N ILE A 63 7.05 2.16 5.90
CA ILE A 63 6.20 1.78 4.76
C ILE A 63 5.64 3.05 4.12
N ILE A 64 5.60 3.07 2.80
CA ILE A 64 5.14 4.20 2.00
C ILE A 64 3.92 3.76 1.17
N PHE A 65 2.84 4.52 1.26
CA PHE A 65 1.65 4.36 0.44
C PHE A 65 1.53 5.57 -0.48
N ALA A 66 1.68 5.36 -1.78
CA ALA A 66 1.49 6.39 -2.80
C ALA A 66 0.15 6.18 -3.49
N GLY A 67 -0.54 7.26 -3.80
CA GLY A 67 -1.86 7.17 -4.39
C GLY A 67 -2.43 8.52 -4.79
N VAL A 68 -3.74 8.50 -5.07
CA VAL A 68 -4.49 9.67 -5.49
C VAL A 68 -5.75 9.81 -4.63
N THR A 69 -6.04 11.05 -4.23
CA THR A 69 -7.29 11.39 -3.53
C THR A 69 -8.47 11.38 -4.51
N GLU A 70 -9.70 11.43 -3.98
CA GLU A 70 -10.92 11.58 -4.82
C GLU A 70 -10.88 12.84 -5.70
N SER A 71 -10.17 13.89 -5.26
CA SER A 71 -9.97 15.12 -6.04
C SER A 71 -8.86 15.00 -7.10
N GLY A 72 -8.24 13.83 -7.26
CA GLY A 72 -7.16 13.58 -8.20
C GLY A 72 -5.78 14.10 -7.75
N LEU A 73 -5.65 14.58 -6.51
CA LEU A 73 -4.36 15.02 -5.98
C LEU A 73 -3.47 13.83 -5.62
N GLU A 74 -2.22 13.87 -6.06
CA GLU A 74 -1.18 12.91 -5.67
C GLU A 74 -0.88 13.03 -4.18
N VAL A 75 -0.84 11.89 -3.50
CA VAL A 75 -0.55 11.81 -2.07
C VAL A 75 0.42 10.68 -1.78
N GLN A 76 1.31 10.94 -0.82
CA GLN A 76 2.18 9.93 -0.25
C GLN A 76 2.05 9.95 1.27
N LEU A 77 1.75 8.79 1.83
CA LEU A 77 1.74 8.58 3.26
C LEU A 77 2.92 7.70 3.67
N MET A 78 3.68 8.15 4.66
CA MET A 78 4.80 7.42 5.24
C MET A 78 4.44 7.01 6.67
N GLN A 79 4.53 5.71 6.99
CA GLN A 79 4.13 5.15 8.28
C GLN A 79 5.22 4.24 8.84
N HIS A 80 5.43 4.29 10.15
CA HIS A 80 6.29 3.34 10.84
C HIS A 80 5.60 1.96 10.94
N VAL A 81 6.34 0.87 10.74
CA VAL A 81 5.80 -0.52 10.77
C VAL A 81 5.03 -0.85 12.06
N SER A 82 5.46 -0.31 13.21
CA SER A 82 4.80 -0.54 14.51
C SER A 82 3.49 0.22 14.71
N GLN A 83 3.18 1.21 13.86
CA GLN A 83 1.98 2.07 13.98
C GLN A 83 0.97 1.81 12.86
N LEU A 84 1.21 0.76 12.08
CA LEU A 84 0.52 0.52 10.83
C LEU A 84 -0.91 0.02 11.11
N ASN A 85 -1.90 0.89 10.87
CA ASN A 85 -3.34 0.59 10.98
C ASN A 85 -4.00 0.92 9.64
N PHE A 86 -4.16 -0.10 8.80
CA PHE A 86 -4.71 0.05 7.45
C PHE A 86 -5.86 -0.91 7.21
N LEU A 87 -6.78 -0.48 6.35
CA LEU A 87 -7.92 -1.25 5.86
C LEU A 87 -7.84 -1.29 4.34
N LEU A 88 -7.84 -2.49 3.75
CA LEU A 88 -8.10 -2.68 2.33
C LEU A 88 -9.62 -2.60 2.12
N MET A 89 -10.06 -1.74 1.22
CA MET A 89 -11.47 -1.61 0.85
C MET A 89 -11.63 -1.49 -0.66
N ALA A 90 -12.74 -1.98 -1.19
CA ALA A 90 -13.10 -1.74 -2.58
C ALA A 90 -13.46 -0.26 -2.76
N MET A 91 -12.89 0.40 -3.77
CA MET A 91 -13.34 1.73 -4.19
C MET A 91 -13.71 1.72 -5.68
N PRO A 92 -14.76 2.46 -6.07
CA PRO A 92 -15.12 2.61 -7.48
C PRO A 92 -13.96 3.25 -8.24
N ARG A 93 -13.62 2.72 -9.42
CA ARG A 93 -12.59 3.35 -10.23
C ARG A 93 -13.14 4.63 -10.88
N PRO A 94 -12.33 5.69 -10.98
CA PRO A 94 -12.72 6.89 -11.70
C PRO A 94 -13.03 6.60 -13.18
N ASN A 95 -12.23 5.72 -13.81
CA ASN A 95 -12.46 5.25 -15.18
C ASN A 95 -12.66 3.73 -15.20
N PRO A 96 -13.91 3.22 -15.10
CA PRO A 96 -14.20 1.79 -15.15
C PRO A 96 -14.05 1.19 -16.56
N GLU A 97 -13.99 2.04 -17.60
CA GLU A 97 -13.79 1.65 -18.99
C GLU A 97 -12.32 1.34 -19.33
N GLU A 98 -11.38 1.82 -18.51
CA GLU A 98 -9.96 1.54 -18.69
C GLU A 98 -9.56 0.22 -18.02
N PRO A 99 -8.59 -0.51 -18.62
CA PRO A 99 -8.08 -1.74 -18.03
C PRO A 99 -7.54 -1.44 -16.63
N LYS A 100 -7.82 -2.36 -15.71
CA LYS A 100 -7.36 -2.27 -14.32
C LYS A 100 -5.86 -2.05 -14.27
N ILE A 101 -5.44 -0.92 -13.73
CA ILE A 101 -4.02 -0.68 -13.47
C ILE A 101 -3.63 -1.57 -12.30
N PRO A 102 -2.68 -2.50 -12.49
CA PRO A 102 -2.21 -3.34 -11.39
C PRO A 102 -1.54 -2.47 -10.35
N PHE A 103 -1.63 -2.94 -9.11
CA PHE A 103 -1.05 -2.26 -7.96
C PHE A 103 0.47 -2.04 -8.18
N GLY A 104 0.92 -0.79 -8.11
CA GLY A 104 2.30 -0.39 -8.35
C GLY A 104 3.21 -0.66 -7.15
N PHE A 105 4.50 -0.77 -7.41
CA PHE A 105 5.51 -1.08 -6.40
C PHE A 105 6.74 -0.20 -6.62
N ILE A 106 7.09 0.60 -5.62
CA ILE A 106 8.28 1.45 -5.61
C ILE A 106 9.29 0.89 -4.60
N GLN A 107 10.57 0.87 -4.96
CA GLN A 107 11.68 0.41 -4.12
C GLN A 107 12.59 1.58 -3.76
#